data_AF-A0A4U3A1K1-F1
#
_entry.id   AF-A0A4U3A1K1-F1
#
_cell.length_a   1.000
_cell.length_b   1.000
_cell.length_c   1.000
_cell.angle_alpha   90.00
_cell.angle_beta   90.00
_cell.angle_gamma   90.00
#
_symmetry.space_group_name_H-M   'P 1'
#
loop_
_entity.id
_entity.type
_entity.pdbx_description
1 polymer ?
#
loop_
_entity_poly.entity_id
_entity_poly.type
_entity_poly.pdbx_seq_one_letter_code
_entity_poly.pdbx_strand_id
1 'polypeptide(L)'
;LPVLQLPTDCPRPVIQTHHGSTYTLVLPSMLHDKLNELSRKEGATLFMTLLAAYQSFLSRYTGQEDILVGSPIANRNYREIEGLIGFFVNTLVYRANLSGRPTFQDVLYQVRQKALKAYEYQDIPFEKIVEVVQPERSTSHSPIFQTMFILQNMKQEFPVLSSRSIEMIESHSPIAKFDLSVMAAETEEGLLFTFEYNKDLFNATTIERMAGHFEKWLHEVSHRPQNPLHDLSMLSEPERTLLLETWNDTVMEMSHQGLICDRFEEQVARRPDAIAVVDQTKQWTYSELDTQANQLANVLQRKGVAPESVVGVYLPRSAELMVSLLGILKAGGAYVVLD
;
A
#
# COMPACT_ATOMS: atom_id res chain seq x y z
N LEU A 1 -18.55 5.23 -9.85
CA LEU A 1 -17.72 4.00 -9.76
C LEU A 1 -16.45 4.35 -9.03
N PRO A 2 -15.88 3.46 -8.19
CA PRO A 2 -14.65 3.77 -7.48
C PRO A 2 -13.50 3.95 -8.48
N VAL A 3 -12.75 5.04 -8.34
CA VAL A 3 -11.45 5.21 -8.99
C VAL A 3 -10.41 4.49 -8.12
N LEU A 4 -9.59 3.64 -8.73
CA LEU A 4 -8.56 2.89 -8.03
C LEU A 4 -7.49 3.86 -7.48
N GLN A 5 -7.25 3.81 -6.18
CA GLN A 5 -6.31 4.66 -5.44
C GLN A 5 -5.02 3.89 -5.16
N LEU A 6 -4.30 3.52 -6.23
CA LEU A 6 -2.97 2.93 -6.08
C LEU A 6 -2.02 3.94 -5.39
N PRO A 7 -1.16 3.50 -4.47
CA PRO A 7 -0.13 4.36 -3.91
C PRO A 7 0.91 4.68 -5.00
N THR A 8 0.82 5.89 -5.55
CA THR A 8 1.74 6.40 -6.57
C THR A 8 2.92 7.13 -5.92
N ASP A 9 4.06 7.16 -6.60
CA ASP A 9 5.25 7.91 -6.16
C ASP A 9 5.14 9.40 -6.49
N CYS A 10 4.40 9.71 -7.56
CA CYS A 10 4.18 11.06 -8.06
C CYS A 10 2.68 11.42 -8.03
N PRO A 11 2.33 12.71 -7.91
CA PRO A 11 0.95 13.16 -8.01
C PRO A 11 0.41 12.89 -9.41
N ARG A 12 -0.84 12.41 -9.50
CA ARG A 12 -1.49 12.13 -10.79
C ARG A 12 -1.60 13.40 -11.64
N PRO A 13 -1.14 13.38 -12.92
CA PRO A 13 -1.32 14.49 -13.84
C PRO A 13 -2.80 14.83 -14.13
N VAL A 14 -3.09 16.10 -14.42
CA VAL A 14 -4.45 16.57 -14.80
C VAL A 14 -4.90 15.99 -16.16
N ILE A 15 -3.95 15.67 -17.03
CA ILE A 15 -4.19 15.00 -18.30
C ILE A 15 -3.39 13.70 -18.30
N GLN A 16 -4.06 12.59 -18.60
CA GLN A 16 -3.45 11.28 -18.63
C GLN A 16 -2.26 11.27 -19.59
N THR A 17 -1.13 10.81 -19.09
CA THR A 17 0.07 10.59 -19.87
C THR A 17 0.21 9.12 -20.20
N HIS A 18 1.10 8.81 -21.15
CA HIS A 18 1.31 7.46 -21.63
C HIS A 18 2.78 7.05 -21.59
N HIS A 19 3.62 7.69 -20.77
CA HIS A 19 5.03 7.34 -20.67
C HIS A 19 5.20 6.01 -19.93
N GLY A 20 5.37 4.94 -20.70
CA GLY A 20 5.46 3.59 -20.19
C GLY A 20 6.87 3.11 -19.86
N SER A 21 6.93 2.12 -18.98
CA SER A 21 8.05 1.20 -18.82
C SER A 21 7.50 -0.14 -18.34
N THR A 22 8.34 -1.17 -18.39
CA THR A 22 7.98 -2.55 -18.02
C THR A 22 8.91 -3.08 -16.95
N TYR A 23 8.38 -3.90 -16.06
CA TYR A 23 9.14 -4.77 -15.17
C TYR A 23 8.66 -6.20 -15.36
N THR A 24 9.59 -7.16 -15.42
CA THR A 24 9.28 -8.55 -15.73
C THR A 24 9.69 -9.45 -14.57
N LEU A 25 8.85 -10.43 -14.25
CA LEU A 25 9.01 -11.38 -13.16
C LEU A 25 8.66 -12.78 -13.67
N VAL A 26 9.57 -13.73 -13.50
CA VAL A 26 9.34 -15.14 -13.83
C VAL A 26 9.04 -15.91 -12.55
N LEU A 27 7.87 -16.55 -12.51
CA LEU A 27 7.49 -17.44 -11.43
C LEU A 27 7.76 -18.89 -11.82
N PRO A 28 8.31 -19.71 -10.91
CA PRO A 28 8.68 -21.09 -11.21
C PRO A 28 7.45 -21.95 -11.52
N SER A 29 7.65 -22.97 -12.36
CA SER A 29 6.64 -23.96 -12.75
C SER A 29 5.88 -24.58 -11.57
N MET A 30 6.53 -24.77 -10.42
CA MET A 30 5.89 -25.28 -9.21
C MET A 30 4.70 -24.41 -8.74
N LEU A 31 4.83 -23.08 -8.80
CA LEU A 31 3.73 -22.18 -8.41
C LEU A 31 2.64 -22.16 -9.48
N HIS A 32 3.03 -22.19 -10.75
CA HIS A 32 2.10 -22.35 -11.87
C HIS A 32 1.22 -23.60 -11.74
N ASP A 33 1.83 -24.75 -11.45
CA ASP A 33 1.13 -26.03 -11.29
C ASP A 33 0.16 -25.99 -10.10
N LYS A 34 0.57 -25.33 -9.00
CA LYS A 34 -0.28 -25.14 -7.83
C LYS A 34 -1.49 -24.27 -8.14
N LEU A 35 -1.31 -23.18 -8.89
CA LEU A 35 -2.40 -22.31 -9.33
C LEU A 35 -3.35 -23.06 -10.28
N ASN A 36 -2.83 -23.93 -11.16
CA ASN A 36 -3.65 -24.79 -12.02
C ASN A 36 -4.41 -25.87 -11.24
N GLU A 37 -3.79 -26.46 -10.23
CA GLU A 37 -4.46 -27.39 -9.30
C GLU A 37 -5.63 -26.68 -8.60
N LEU A 38 -5.39 -25.50 -8.03
CA LEU A 38 -6.43 -24.68 -7.39
C LEU A 38 -7.55 -24.32 -8.37
N SER A 39 -7.19 -23.88 -9.58
CA SER A 39 -8.15 -23.54 -10.65
C SER A 39 -9.07 -24.73 -10.94
N ARG A 40 -8.50 -25.93 -11.13
CA ARG A 40 -9.27 -27.16 -11.37
C ARG A 40 -10.17 -27.52 -10.20
N LYS A 41 -9.67 -27.42 -8.96
CA LYS A 41 -10.43 -27.73 -7.74
C LYS A 41 -11.66 -26.83 -7.58
N GLU A 42 -11.54 -25.55 -7.91
CA GLU A 42 -12.62 -24.56 -7.81
C GLU A 42 -13.47 -24.45 -9.09
N GLY A 43 -13.21 -25.29 -10.10
CA GLY A 43 -13.90 -25.27 -11.38
C GLY A 43 -13.70 -23.95 -12.16
N ALA A 44 -12.56 -23.30 -11.96
CA ALA A 44 -12.17 -22.04 -12.59
C ALA A 44 -11.05 -22.25 -13.63
N THR A 45 -10.87 -21.29 -14.53
CA THR A 45 -9.71 -21.26 -15.43
C THR A 45 -8.52 -20.58 -14.75
N LEU A 46 -7.30 -20.80 -15.26
CA LEU A 46 -6.11 -20.08 -14.78
C LEU A 46 -6.29 -18.56 -14.86
N PHE A 47 -6.93 -18.07 -15.93
CA PHE A 47 -7.31 -16.66 -16.07
C PHE A 47 -8.16 -16.17 -14.89
N MET A 48 -9.22 -16.88 -14.53
CA MET A 48 -10.11 -16.49 -13.43
C MET A 48 -9.36 -16.48 -12.09
N THR A 49 -8.49 -17.46 -11.86
CA THR A 49 -7.65 -17.56 -10.66
C THR A 49 -6.67 -16.39 -10.56
N LEU A 50 -5.94 -16.09 -11.64
CA LEU A 50 -4.98 -14.98 -11.65
C LEU A 50 -5.67 -13.61 -11.57
N LEU A 51 -6.84 -13.45 -12.22
CA LEU A 51 -7.63 -12.23 -12.11
C LEU A 51 -8.16 -12.02 -10.68
N ALA A 52 -8.65 -13.07 -10.03
CA ALA A 52 -9.04 -13.01 -8.62
C ALA A 52 -7.85 -12.68 -7.71
N ALA A 53 -6.67 -13.24 -7.99
CA ALA A 53 -5.44 -12.91 -7.27
C ALA A 53 -5.07 -11.45 -7.47
N TYR A 54 -5.16 -10.94 -8.70
CA TYR A 54 -4.87 -9.55 -9.01
C TYR A 54 -5.86 -8.58 -8.35
N GLN A 55 -7.17 -8.84 -8.41
CA GLN A 55 -8.16 -7.98 -7.77
C GLN A 55 -8.03 -7.95 -6.25
N SER A 56 -7.75 -9.10 -5.62
CA SER A 56 -7.51 -9.18 -4.19
C SER A 56 -6.19 -8.55 -3.76
N PHE A 57 -5.14 -8.67 -4.58
CA PHE A 57 -3.88 -7.95 -4.40
C PHE A 57 -4.09 -6.42 -4.42
N LEU A 58 -4.81 -5.91 -5.42
CA LEU A 58 -5.14 -4.49 -5.53
C LEU A 58 -5.94 -4.00 -4.32
N SER A 59 -6.91 -4.79 -3.85
CA SER A 59 -7.65 -4.49 -2.63
C SER A 59 -6.74 -4.38 -1.40
N ARG A 60 -5.80 -5.31 -1.24
CA ARG A 60 -4.82 -5.27 -0.14
C ARG A 60 -3.88 -4.06 -0.21
N TYR A 61 -3.54 -3.61 -1.42
CA TYR A 61 -2.66 -2.45 -1.63
C TYR A 61 -3.35 -1.10 -1.43
N THR A 62 -4.63 -1.01 -1.81
CA THR A 62 -5.40 0.24 -1.81
C THR A 62 -6.30 0.40 -0.59
N GLY A 63 -6.58 -0.70 0.13
CA GLY A 63 -7.62 -0.75 1.16
C GLY A 63 -9.05 -0.66 0.59
N GLN A 64 -9.23 -0.64 -0.73
CA GLN A 64 -10.54 -0.54 -1.36
C GLN A 64 -11.20 -1.93 -1.46
N GLU A 65 -12.50 -1.97 -1.18
CA GLU A 65 -13.29 -3.21 -1.23
C GLU A 65 -13.98 -3.44 -2.58
N ASP A 66 -14.11 -2.42 -3.42
CA ASP A 66 -14.77 -2.51 -4.72
C ASP A 66 -13.76 -2.26 -5.85
N ILE A 67 -13.31 -3.34 -6.50
CA ILE A 67 -12.19 -3.32 -7.44
C ILE A 67 -12.68 -3.63 -8.86
N LEU A 68 -12.36 -2.73 -9.79
CA LEU A 68 -12.68 -2.84 -11.22
C LEU A 68 -11.39 -3.04 -12.03
N VAL A 69 -11.32 -4.14 -12.78
CA VAL A 69 -10.17 -4.48 -13.63
C VAL A 69 -10.65 -4.73 -15.05
N GLY A 70 -10.02 -4.06 -16.02
CA GLY A 70 -10.24 -4.34 -17.43
C GLY A 70 -9.51 -5.59 -17.88
N SER A 71 -10.06 -6.32 -18.84
CA SER A 71 -9.34 -7.40 -19.52
C SER A 71 -9.79 -7.51 -20.99
N PRO A 72 -8.84 -7.61 -21.94
CA PRO A 72 -9.17 -7.77 -23.33
C PRO A 72 -9.65 -9.20 -23.61
N ILE A 73 -10.55 -9.32 -24.58
CA ILE A 73 -10.97 -10.58 -25.18
C ILE A 73 -10.73 -10.54 -26.69
N ALA A 74 -10.35 -11.66 -27.29
CA ALA A 74 -10.09 -11.71 -28.72
C ALA A 74 -11.34 -11.42 -29.57
N ASN A 75 -12.53 -11.72 -29.04
CA ASN A 75 -13.84 -11.60 -29.68
C ASN A 75 -13.92 -12.25 -31.08
N ARG A 76 -13.22 -13.38 -31.27
CA ARG A 76 -13.23 -14.19 -32.50
C ARG A 76 -14.11 -15.43 -32.32
N ASN A 77 -15.36 -15.20 -31.94
CA ASN A 77 -16.28 -16.29 -31.54
C ASN A 77 -16.95 -17.01 -32.72
N TYR A 78 -16.75 -16.50 -33.95
CA TYR A 78 -17.27 -17.08 -35.18
C TYR A 78 -16.12 -17.67 -36.00
N ARG A 79 -16.30 -18.89 -36.50
CA ARG A 79 -15.26 -19.60 -37.25
C ARG A 79 -14.86 -18.85 -38.53
N GLU A 80 -15.80 -18.10 -39.08
CA GLU A 80 -15.65 -17.27 -40.28
C GLU A 80 -14.67 -16.10 -40.09
N ILE A 81 -14.49 -15.62 -38.85
CA ILE A 81 -13.62 -14.48 -38.53
C ILE A 81 -12.30 -14.90 -37.88
N GLU A 82 -12.13 -16.18 -37.54
CA GLU A 82 -10.94 -16.70 -36.87
C GLU A 82 -9.66 -16.45 -37.68
N GLY A 83 -9.71 -16.67 -39.00
CA GLY A 83 -8.59 -16.46 -39.92
C GLY A 83 -8.45 -15.04 -40.48
N LEU A 84 -9.34 -14.10 -40.12
CA LEU A 84 -9.32 -12.76 -40.67
C LEU A 84 -8.25 -11.88 -40.00
N ILE A 85 -7.61 -11.04 -40.81
CA ILE A 85 -6.73 -9.97 -40.33
C ILE A 85 -7.61 -8.75 -40.05
N GLY A 86 -7.67 -8.31 -38.79
CA GLY A 86 -8.48 -7.18 -38.36
C GLY A 86 -8.47 -6.98 -36.84
N PHE A 87 -8.96 -5.82 -36.39
CA PHE A 87 -9.07 -5.49 -34.97
C PHE A 87 -10.42 -5.95 -34.42
N PHE A 88 -10.41 -7.08 -33.71
CA PHE A 88 -11.61 -7.68 -33.10
C PHE A 88 -11.60 -7.58 -31.57
N VAL A 89 -10.47 -7.16 -30.97
CA VAL A 89 -10.33 -7.15 -29.51
C VAL A 89 -11.37 -6.22 -28.88
N ASN A 90 -12.14 -6.76 -27.94
CA ASN A 90 -13.05 -5.99 -27.09
C ASN A 90 -12.54 -6.00 -25.65
N THR A 91 -13.00 -5.06 -24.82
CA THR A 91 -12.62 -4.98 -23.40
C THR A 91 -13.80 -5.29 -22.49
N LEU A 92 -13.61 -6.25 -21.59
CA LEU A 92 -14.55 -6.55 -20.52
C LEU A 92 -14.05 -5.96 -19.21
N VAL A 93 -14.99 -5.57 -18.33
CA VAL A 93 -14.68 -5.05 -17.00
C VAL A 93 -15.16 -6.02 -15.95
N TYR A 94 -14.24 -6.48 -15.12
CA TYR A 94 -14.51 -7.41 -14.03
C TYR A 94 -14.50 -6.62 -12.72
N ARG A 95 -15.65 -6.60 -12.05
CA ARG A 95 -15.83 -5.98 -10.73
C ARG A 95 -15.74 -7.05 -9.64
N ALA A 96 -14.91 -6.89 -8.63
CA ALA A 96 -14.89 -7.76 -7.44
C ALA A 96 -15.35 -6.99 -6.20
N ASN A 97 -16.18 -7.62 -5.37
CA ASN A 97 -16.54 -7.08 -4.06
C ASN A 97 -15.77 -7.86 -2.99
N LEU A 98 -14.92 -7.15 -2.27
CA LEU A 98 -14.05 -7.65 -1.21
C LEU A 98 -14.47 -7.18 0.20
N SER A 99 -15.69 -6.65 0.33
CA SER A 99 -16.27 -6.30 1.63
C SER A 99 -16.50 -7.53 2.51
N GLY A 100 -16.48 -7.34 3.82
CA GLY A 100 -16.84 -8.39 4.78
C GLY A 100 -15.77 -9.46 5.03
N ARG A 101 -14.49 -9.14 4.79
CA ARG A 101 -13.33 -10.02 5.06
C ARG A 101 -13.40 -11.39 4.35
N PRO A 102 -13.55 -11.43 3.00
CA PRO A 102 -13.65 -12.68 2.26
C PRO A 102 -12.36 -13.50 2.29
N THR A 103 -12.48 -14.77 1.94
CA THR A 103 -11.35 -15.65 1.61
C THR A 103 -10.98 -15.53 0.13
N PHE A 104 -9.87 -16.14 -0.29
CA PHE A 104 -9.55 -16.19 -1.72
C PHE A 104 -10.57 -17.01 -2.52
N GLN A 105 -11.07 -18.11 -1.96
CA GLN A 105 -12.11 -18.93 -2.60
C GLN A 105 -13.38 -18.12 -2.88
N ASP A 106 -13.79 -17.24 -1.96
CA ASP A 106 -14.96 -16.39 -2.15
C ASP A 106 -14.77 -15.43 -3.33
N VAL A 107 -13.58 -14.81 -3.43
CA VAL A 107 -13.26 -13.90 -4.54
C VAL A 107 -13.18 -14.67 -5.86
N LEU A 108 -12.52 -15.83 -5.90
CA LEU A 108 -12.45 -16.67 -7.09
C LEU A 108 -13.84 -17.13 -7.54
N TYR A 109 -14.71 -17.51 -6.61
CA TYR A 109 -16.09 -17.85 -6.91
C TYR A 109 -16.84 -16.66 -7.55
N GLN A 110 -16.71 -15.45 -6.99
CA GLN A 110 -17.30 -14.25 -7.58
C GLN A 110 -16.78 -13.96 -8.99
N VAL A 111 -15.46 -14.06 -9.18
CA VAL A 111 -14.82 -13.82 -10.49
C VAL A 111 -15.28 -14.83 -11.51
N ARG A 112 -15.32 -16.12 -11.16
CA ARG A 112 -15.82 -17.18 -12.03
C ARG A 112 -17.25 -16.91 -12.49
N GLN A 113 -18.15 -16.58 -11.55
CA GLN A 113 -19.55 -16.27 -11.88
C GLN A 113 -19.68 -15.05 -12.81
N LYS A 114 -18.89 -14.00 -12.56
CA LYS A 114 -18.91 -12.78 -13.37
C LYS A 114 -18.27 -12.99 -14.73
N ALA A 115 -17.21 -13.78 -14.83
CA ALA A 115 -16.54 -14.09 -16.08
C ALA A 115 -17.41 -14.92 -17.02
N LEU A 116 -18.06 -15.97 -16.50
CA LEU A 116 -18.99 -16.78 -17.29
C LEU A 116 -20.15 -15.92 -17.82
N LYS A 117 -20.71 -15.04 -16.98
CA LYS A 117 -21.76 -14.11 -17.41
C LYS A 117 -21.26 -13.07 -18.41
N ALA A 118 -20.05 -12.55 -18.23
CA ALA A 118 -19.49 -11.53 -19.11
C ALA A 118 -19.29 -12.07 -20.54
N TYR A 119 -19.00 -13.37 -20.69
CA TYR A 119 -18.93 -14.01 -22.00
C TYR A 119 -20.27 -14.05 -22.75
N GLU A 120 -21.41 -14.03 -22.05
CA GLU A 120 -22.74 -13.94 -22.70
C GLU A 120 -22.98 -12.56 -23.35
N TYR A 121 -22.32 -11.51 -22.86
CA TYR A 121 -22.49 -10.12 -23.32
C TYR A 121 -21.23 -9.57 -23.99
N GLN A 122 -20.33 -10.45 -24.41
CA GLN A 122 -18.99 -10.06 -24.85
C GLN A 122 -18.95 -9.26 -26.16
N ASP A 123 -20.04 -9.31 -26.94
CA ASP A 123 -20.20 -8.57 -28.18
C ASP A 123 -20.56 -7.08 -27.95
N ILE A 124 -20.88 -6.68 -26.72
CA ILE A 124 -21.17 -5.28 -26.39
C ILE A 124 -19.85 -4.48 -26.37
N PRO A 125 -19.66 -3.47 -27.25
CA PRO A 125 -18.45 -2.67 -27.26
C PRO A 125 -18.24 -1.94 -25.93
N PHE A 126 -17.00 -1.87 -25.46
CA PHE A 126 -16.67 -1.15 -24.22
C PHE A 126 -17.18 0.30 -24.23
N GLU A 127 -17.12 1.00 -25.36
CA GLU A 127 -17.60 2.36 -25.53
C GLU A 127 -19.10 2.48 -25.24
N LYS A 128 -19.89 1.45 -25.58
CA LYS A 128 -21.33 1.41 -25.26
C LYS A 128 -21.58 1.22 -23.77
N ILE A 129 -20.72 0.47 -23.08
CA ILE A 129 -20.79 0.36 -21.62
C ILE A 129 -20.52 1.73 -20.99
N VAL A 130 -19.50 2.46 -21.44
CA VAL A 130 -19.19 3.81 -20.95
C VAL A 130 -20.33 4.78 -21.22
N GLU A 131 -20.95 4.72 -22.41
CA GLU A 131 -22.09 5.56 -22.80
C GLU A 131 -23.30 5.38 -21.88
N VAL A 132 -23.60 4.13 -21.49
CA VAL A 132 -24.76 3.80 -20.64
C VAL A 132 -24.45 4.02 -19.15
N VAL A 133 -23.27 3.63 -18.67
CA VAL A 133 -22.88 3.77 -17.26
C VAL A 133 -22.64 5.22 -16.87
N GLN A 134 -22.22 6.06 -17.82
CA GLN A 134 -21.95 7.49 -17.63
C GLN A 134 -21.11 7.78 -16.38
N PRO A 135 -19.91 7.18 -16.24
CA PRO A 135 -19.04 7.52 -15.12
C PRO A 135 -18.64 9.00 -15.17
N GLU A 136 -18.26 9.55 -14.02
CA GLU A 136 -17.68 10.90 -13.96
C GLU A 136 -16.49 10.98 -14.92
N ARG A 137 -16.54 11.96 -15.82
CA ARG A 137 -15.52 12.13 -16.86
C ARG A 137 -14.30 12.79 -16.24
N SER A 138 -13.14 12.21 -16.53
CA SER A 138 -11.84 12.71 -16.10
C SER A 138 -10.89 12.67 -17.27
N THR A 139 -10.08 13.71 -17.43
CA THR A 139 -8.96 13.72 -18.36
C THR A 139 -7.73 13.02 -17.79
N SER A 140 -7.70 12.76 -16.47
CA SER A 140 -6.53 12.21 -15.75
C SER A 140 -6.43 10.68 -15.75
N HIS A 141 -7.49 9.96 -16.14
CA HIS A 141 -7.52 8.51 -16.12
C HIS A 141 -8.60 7.93 -17.04
N SER A 142 -8.45 6.65 -17.38
CA SER A 142 -9.44 5.90 -18.17
C SER A 142 -10.80 5.80 -17.46
N PRO A 143 -11.89 5.69 -18.23
CA PRO A 143 -13.23 5.52 -17.68
C PRO A 143 -13.39 4.11 -17.07
N ILE A 144 -14.18 4.01 -15.99
CA ILE A 144 -14.58 2.76 -15.30
C ILE A 144 -13.45 2.05 -14.55
N PHE A 145 -12.30 1.77 -15.17
CA PHE A 145 -11.16 1.08 -14.55
C PHE A 145 -9.86 1.79 -14.89
N GLN A 146 -8.84 1.63 -14.03
CA GLN A 146 -7.53 2.27 -14.17
C GLN A 146 -6.40 1.27 -14.43
N THR A 147 -6.72 -0.02 -14.40
CA THR A 147 -5.77 -1.10 -14.51
C THR A 147 -6.33 -2.27 -15.32
N MET A 148 -5.42 -2.98 -15.99
CA MET A 148 -5.75 -4.12 -16.84
C MET A 148 -5.02 -5.38 -16.38
N PHE A 149 -5.70 -6.51 -16.53
CA PHE A 149 -5.12 -7.84 -16.39
C PHE A 149 -5.29 -8.62 -17.68
N ILE A 150 -4.20 -9.22 -18.18
CA ILE A 150 -4.15 -9.93 -19.45
C ILE A 150 -3.52 -11.29 -19.21
N LEU A 151 -4.14 -12.36 -19.71
CA LEU A 151 -3.50 -13.67 -19.80
C LEU A 151 -3.33 -14.01 -21.29
N GLN A 152 -2.07 -14.13 -21.72
CA GLN A 152 -1.72 -14.48 -23.09
C GLN A 152 -1.55 -16.00 -23.22
N ASN A 153 -2.58 -16.65 -23.78
CA ASN A 153 -2.62 -18.10 -23.99
C ASN A 153 -2.28 -18.54 -25.43
N MET A 154 -1.89 -17.61 -26.30
CA MET A 154 -1.55 -17.95 -27.69
C MET A 154 -0.07 -18.32 -27.79
N LYS A 155 0.20 -19.56 -28.21
CA LYS A 155 1.55 -19.96 -28.61
C LYS A 155 1.98 -19.09 -29.79
N GLN A 156 3.11 -18.40 -29.64
CA GLN A 156 3.75 -17.74 -30.77
C GLN A 156 4.37 -18.81 -31.65
N GLU A 157 3.66 -19.16 -32.73
CA GLU A 157 4.21 -19.99 -33.79
C GLU A 157 5.03 -19.11 -34.73
N PHE A 158 6.35 -19.30 -34.73
CA PHE A 158 7.20 -18.67 -35.74
C PHE A 158 7.06 -19.41 -37.07
N PRO A 159 7.06 -18.68 -38.21
CA PRO A 159 7.18 -19.31 -39.51
C PRO A 159 8.45 -20.17 -39.56
N VAL A 160 8.32 -21.42 -40.01
CA VAL A 160 9.48 -22.29 -40.23
C VAL A 160 10.25 -21.78 -41.44
N LEU A 161 11.44 -21.23 -41.22
CA LEU A 161 12.36 -20.84 -42.29
C LEU A 161 13.36 -21.98 -42.54
N SER A 162 13.44 -22.46 -43.77
CA SER A 162 14.49 -23.41 -44.17
C SER A 162 15.86 -22.76 -43.95
N SER A 163 16.69 -23.38 -43.10
CA SER A 163 18.07 -23.00 -42.73
C SER A 163 18.27 -21.69 -41.95
N ARG A 164 17.22 -21.12 -41.34
CA ARG A 164 17.34 -19.92 -40.48
C ARG A 164 16.48 -20.05 -39.22
N SER A 165 16.97 -19.54 -38.09
CA SER A 165 16.16 -19.33 -36.88
C SER A 165 15.58 -17.92 -36.86
N ILE A 166 14.39 -17.78 -36.29
CA ILE A 166 13.80 -16.49 -35.93
C ILE A 166 13.94 -16.36 -34.42
N GLU A 167 14.49 -15.24 -33.98
CA GLU A 167 14.53 -14.86 -32.57
C GLU A 167 13.70 -13.60 -32.39
N MET A 168 12.87 -13.56 -31.36
CA MET A 168 12.23 -12.32 -30.95
C MET A 168 13.24 -11.45 -30.23
N ILE A 169 13.32 -10.20 -30.66
CA ILE A 169 14.01 -9.16 -29.91
C ILE A 169 12.96 -8.49 -29.04
N GLU A 170 13.21 -8.45 -27.75
CA GLU A 170 12.33 -7.79 -26.79
C GLU A 170 12.28 -6.29 -27.10
N SER A 171 11.11 -5.82 -27.52
CA SER A 171 10.88 -4.40 -27.77
C SER A 171 10.25 -3.78 -26.53
N HIS A 172 10.97 -2.86 -25.91
CA HIS A 172 10.42 -2.10 -24.79
C HIS A 172 9.42 -1.09 -25.36
N SER A 173 8.12 -1.33 -25.14
CA SER A 173 7.09 -0.33 -25.47
C SER A 173 7.25 0.86 -24.52
N PRO A 174 7.56 2.07 -25.01
CA PRO A 174 7.63 3.25 -24.17
C PRO A 174 6.24 3.80 -23.81
N ILE A 175 5.18 3.01 -24.01
CA ILE A 175 3.79 3.43 -23.92
C ILE A 175 3.08 2.64 -22.82
N ALA A 176 2.45 3.34 -21.87
CA ALA A 176 1.51 2.76 -20.90
C ALA A 176 0.11 3.30 -21.14
N LYS A 177 -0.85 2.42 -21.45
CA LYS A 177 -2.23 2.83 -21.76
C LYS A 177 -3.08 3.09 -20.52
N PHE A 178 -2.69 2.49 -19.41
CA PHE A 178 -3.35 2.53 -18.11
C PHE A 178 -2.32 2.88 -17.04
N ASP A 179 -2.77 3.07 -15.80
CA ASP A 179 -1.84 3.35 -14.70
C ASP A 179 -0.89 2.17 -14.49
N LEU A 180 -1.45 0.96 -14.50
CA LEU A 180 -0.76 -0.31 -14.38
C LEU A 180 -1.50 -1.38 -15.21
N SER A 181 -0.78 -2.12 -16.05
CA SER A 181 -1.28 -3.31 -16.73
C SER A 181 -0.39 -4.49 -16.36
N VAL A 182 -1.00 -5.61 -15.96
CA VAL A 182 -0.28 -6.86 -15.66
C VAL A 182 -0.64 -7.89 -16.72
N MET A 183 0.36 -8.34 -17.46
CA MET A 183 0.25 -9.41 -18.44
C MET A 183 0.91 -10.67 -17.90
N ALA A 184 0.19 -11.79 -17.95
CA ALA A 184 0.69 -13.11 -17.63
C ALA A 184 0.83 -13.93 -18.92
N ALA A 185 1.88 -14.73 -19.04
CA ALA A 185 2.08 -15.68 -20.11
C ALA A 185 2.64 -16.99 -19.57
N GLU A 186 2.14 -18.12 -20.06
CA GLU A 186 2.71 -19.44 -19.77
C GLU A 186 3.97 -19.65 -20.62
N THR A 187 5.08 -20.02 -19.97
CA THR A 187 6.37 -20.34 -20.60
C THR A 187 6.85 -21.72 -20.17
N GLU A 188 7.92 -22.23 -20.78
CA GLU A 188 8.53 -23.50 -20.34
C GLU A 188 9.08 -23.42 -18.90
N GLU A 189 9.45 -22.23 -18.44
CA GLU A 189 10.01 -22.00 -17.10
C GLU A 189 8.93 -21.80 -16.02
N GLY A 190 7.68 -21.54 -16.43
CA GLY A 190 6.53 -21.33 -15.53
C GLY A 190 5.62 -20.19 -16.01
N LEU A 191 5.42 -19.17 -15.16
CA LEU A 191 4.60 -18.01 -15.48
C LEU A 191 5.45 -16.75 -15.59
N LEU A 192 5.45 -16.13 -16.77
CA LEU A 192 6.02 -14.82 -17.00
C LEU A 192 4.97 -13.74 -16.70
N PHE A 193 5.28 -12.82 -15.79
CA PHE A 193 4.50 -11.62 -15.55
C PHE A 193 5.25 -10.38 -16.05
N THR A 194 4.56 -9.56 -16.83
CA THR A 194 5.05 -8.24 -17.27
C THR A 194 4.13 -7.16 -16.69
N PHE A 195 4.71 -6.27 -15.90
CA PHE A 195 4.06 -5.10 -15.32
C PHE A 195 4.40 -3.89 -16.19
N GLU A 196 3.46 -3.46 -17.04
CA GLU A 196 3.53 -2.20 -17.78
C GLU A 196 2.94 -1.08 -16.93
N TYR A 197 3.70 -0.01 -16.68
CA TYR A 197 3.29 1.05 -15.76
C TYR A 197 3.58 2.44 -16.33
N ASN A 198 2.78 3.43 -15.90
CA ASN A 198 3.02 4.83 -16.22
C ASN A 198 4.11 5.43 -15.31
N LYS A 199 5.25 5.82 -15.89
CA LYS A 199 6.39 6.41 -15.18
C LYS A 199 6.10 7.78 -14.56
N ASP A 200 5.08 8.48 -15.02
CA ASP A 200 4.67 9.74 -14.41
C ASP A 200 3.88 9.52 -13.11
N LEU A 201 3.54 8.26 -12.80
CA LEU A 201 2.89 7.84 -11.55
C LEU A 201 3.81 7.00 -10.67
N PHE A 202 4.61 6.09 -11.24
CA PHE A 202 5.39 5.11 -10.49
C PHE A 202 6.88 5.14 -10.84
N ASN A 203 7.70 4.97 -9.81
CA ASN A 203 9.12 4.67 -9.92
C ASN A 203 9.32 3.17 -10.20
N ALA A 204 10.41 2.83 -10.89
CA ALA A 204 10.75 1.44 -11.19
C ALA A 204 10.87 0.57 -9.93
N THR A 205 11.47 1.11 -8.86
CA THR A 205 11.64 0.41 -7.57
C THR A 205 10.31 0.11 -6.89
N THR A 206 9.29 0.96 -7.07
CA THR A 206 7.94 0.73 -6.53
C THR A 206 7.27 -0.43 -7.26
N ILE A 207 7.42 -0.50 -8.58
CA ILE A 207 6.83 -1.59 -9.39
C ILE A 207 7.57 -2.91 -9.16
N GLU A 208 8.90 -2.89 -9.04
CA GLU A 208 9.69 -4.06 -8.65
C GLU A 208 9.20 -4.63 -7.32
N ARG A 209 9.01 -3.78 -6.31
CA ARG A 209 8.44 -4.20 -5.02
C ARG A 209 7.01 -4.72 -5.15
N MET A 210 6.16 -4.05 -5.94
CA MET A 210 4.80 -4.52 -6.22
C MET A 210 4.79 -5.91 -6.87
N ALA A 211 5.71 -6.18 -7.79
CA ALA A 211 5.85 -7.48 -8.43
C ALA A 211 6.28 -8.56 -7.43
N GLY A 212 7.26 -8.27 -6.56
CA GLY A 212 7.65 -9.17 -5.47
C GLY A 212 6.52 -9.45 -4.47
N HIS A 213 5.74 -8.42 -4.10
CA HIS A 213 4.55 -8.62 -3.28
C HIS A 213 3.49 -9.45 -4.00
N PHE A 214 3.31 -9.29 -5.31
CA PHE A 214 2.37 -10.08 -6.08
C PHE A 214 2.79 -11.56 -6.18
N GLU A 215 4.08 -11.84 -6.32
CA GLU A 215 4.61 -13.21 -6.19
C GLU A 215 4.26 -13.82 -4.84
N LYS A 216 4.55 -13.12 -3.73
CA LYS A 216 4.21 -13.60 -2.38
C LYS A 216 2.72 -13.77 -2.19
N TRP A 217 1.93 -12.87 -2.77
CA TRP A 217 0.49 -12.99 -2.76
C TRP A 217 0.00 -14.26 -3.46
N LEU A 218 0.48 -14.54 -4.68
CA LEU A 218 0.16 -15.76 -5.42
C LEU A 218 0.56 -17.02 -4.64
N HIS A 219 1.70 -16.98 -3.95
CA HIS A 219 2.13 -18.05 -3.07
C HIS A 219 1.15 -18.26 -1.89
N GLU A 220 0.79 -17.20 -1.16
CA GLU A 220 -0.12 -17.31 -0.02
C GLU A 220 -1.53 -17.80 -0.43
N VAL A 221 -2.12 -17.21 -1.49
CA VAL A 221 -3.48 -17.58 -1.90
C VAL A 221 -3.55 -18.99 -2.51
N SER A 222 -2.46 -19.49 -3.11
CA SER A 222 -2.41 -20.87 -3.63
C SER A 222 -2.25 -21.93 -2.54
N HIS A 223 -1.63 -21.59 -1.41
CA HIS A 223 -1.41 -22.51 -0.28
C HIS A 223 -2.50 -22.44 0.79
N ARG A 224 -3.08 -21.25 1.01
CA ARG A 224 -4.07 -20.98 2.06
C ARG A 224 -5.34 -20.31 1.51
N PRO A 225 -6.00 -20.85 0.47
CA PRO A 225 -7.10 -20.16 -0.21
C PRO A 225 -8.36 -19.94 0.66
N GLN A 226 -8.52 -20.73 1.72
CA GLN A 226 -9.63 -20.65 2.68
C GLN A 226 -9.34 -19.73 3.87
N ASN A 227 -8.11 -19.21 3.99
CA ASN A 227 -7.83 -18.21 5.00
C ASN A 227 -8.41 -16.87 4.55
N PRO A 228 -8.91 -16.05 5.48
CA PRO A 228 -9.35 -14.71 5.15
C PRO A 228 -8.21 -13.88 4.55
N LEU A 229 -8.52 -13.09 3.52
CA LEU A 229 -7.50 -12.40 2.74
C LEU A 229 -6.62 -11.48 3.59
N HIS A 230 -7.16 -10.86 4.64
CA HIS A 230 -6.45 -9.90 5.51
C HIS A 230 -5.42 -10.57 6.44
N ASP A 231 -5.55 -11.87 6.70
CA ASP A 231 -4.62 -12.63 7.55
C ASP A 231 -3.37 -13.09 6.76
N LEU A 232 -3.44 -13.04 5.42
CA LEU A 232 -2.33 -13.39 4.55
C LEU A 232 -1.32 -12.24 4.47
N SER A 233 -0.02 -12.56 4.42
CA SER A 233 1.05 -11.57 4.27
C SER A 233 1.42 -11.37 2.81
N MET A 234 1.68 -10.12 2.39
CA MET A 234 2.29 -9.81 1.09
C MET A 234 3.77 -9.44 1.21
N LEU A 235 4.27 -9.24 2.44
CA LEU A 235 5.63 -8.79 2.69
C LEU A 235 6.61 -9.95 2.54
N SER A 236 7.74 -9.67 1.94
CA SER A 236 8.89 -10.57 1.99
C SER A 236 9.52 -10.58 3.40
N GLU A 237 10.25 -11.64 3.74
CA GLU A 237 10.99 -11.70 5.02
C GLU A 237 11.97 -10.53 5.18
N PRO A 238 12.77 -10.12 4.17
CA PRO A 238 13.63 -8.94 4.29
C PRO A 238 12.86 -7.65 4.60
N GLU A 239 11.71 -7.43 3.97
CA GLU A 239 10.87 -6.25 4.25
C GLU A 239 10.27 -6.31 5.65
N ARG A 240 9.83 -7.51 6.08
CA ARG A 240 9.33 -7.71 7.44
C ARG A 240 10.41 -7.39 8.48
N THR A 241 11.63 -7.88 8.30
CA THR A 241 12.78 -7.55 9.16
C THR A 241 13.07 -6.05 9.14
N LEU A 242 13.10 -5.41 7.97
CA LEU A 242 13.33 -3.97 7.86
C LEU A 242 12.29 -3.17 8.65
N LEU A 243 11.00 -3.48 8.47
CA LEU A 243 9.88 -2.75 9.06
C LEU A 243 9.70 -3.01 10.56
N LEU A 244 9.89 -4.26 10.98
CA LEU A 244 9.61 -4.67 12.36
C LEU A 244 10.83 -4.61 13.27
N GLU A 245 12.03 -4.81 12.72
CA GLU A 245 13.26 -4.90 13.50
C GLU A 245 14.17 -3.70 13.20
N THR A 246 14.62 -3.52 11.95
CA THR A 246 15.65 -2.52 11.62
C THR A 246 15.21 -1.08 11.88
N TRP A 247 14.00 -0.69 11.47
CA TRP A 247 13.48 0.65 11.75
C TRP A 247 13.07 0.86 13.21
N ASN A 248 12.82 -0.23 13.95
CA ASN A 248 12.43 -0.18 15.35
C ASN A 248 13.59 -0.47 16.31
N ASP A 249 14.83 -0.58 15.80
CA ASP A 249 16.04 -0.76 16.61
C ASP A 249 16.40 0.53 17.35
N THR A 250 15.55 0.84 18.33
CA THR A 250 15.54 2.06 19.14
C THR A 250 15.96 1.77 20.57
N VAL A 251 16.43 0.54 20.84
CA VAL A 251 16.90 0.11 22.15
C VAL A 251 18.18 0.89 22.46
N MET A 252 18.05 1.88 23.32
CA MET A 252 19.17 2.61 23.90
C MET A 252 19.15 2.38 25.41
N GLU A 253 20.30 2.04 25.98
CA GLU A 253 20.46 2.04 27.44
C GLU A 253 20.30 3.47 27.95
N MET A 254 19.07 3.83 28.32
CA MET A 254 18.84 5.06 29.07
C MET A 254 19.35 4.83 30.48
N SER A 255 20.36 5.60 30.88
CA SER A 255 20.79 5.61 32.27
C SER A 255 19.61 6.11 33.11
N HIS A 256 18.91 5.23 33.81
CA HIS A 256 17.81 5.55 34.74
C HIS A 256 18.32 6.31 35.99
N GLN A 257 19.31 7.20 35.86
CA GLN A 257 19.82 7.97 36.99
C GLN A 257 18.89 9.16 37.22
N GLY A 258 17.76 8.88 37.87
CA GLY A 258 16.89 9.89 38.46
C GLY A 258 15.82 10.49 37.54
N LEU A 259 14.87 11.15 38.19
CA LEU A 259 13.84 11.97 37.59
C LEU A 259 14.45 13.26 37.02
N ILE A 260 13.70 13.94 36.15
CA ILE A 260 14.10 15.26 35.65
C ILE A 260 14.37 16.27 36.79
N CYS A 261 13.64 16.13 37.91
CA CYS A 261 13.84 16.96 39.10
C CYS A 261 15.19 16.67 39.78
N ASP A 262 15.59 15.40 39.88
CA ASP A 262 16.88 15.01 40.46
C ASP A 262 18.03 15.58 39.63
N ARG A 263 17.92 15.49 38.29
CA ARG A 263 18.90 16.07 37.36
C ARG A 263 18.97 17.59 37.43
N PHE A 264 17.83 18.24 37.66
CA PHE A 264 17.77 19.67 37.86
C PHE A 264 18.47 20.06 39.17
N GLU A 265 18.19 19.36 40.28
CA GLU A 265 18.86 19.57 41.58
C GLU A 265 20.37 19.31 41.52
N GLU A 266 20.82 18.29 40.79
CA GLU A 266 22.24 18.05 40.51
C GLU A 266 22.89 19.28 39.84
N GLN A 267 22.19 19.95 38.92
CA GLN A 267 22.72 21.17 38.30
C GLN A 267 22.65 22.39 39.19
N VAL A 268 21.62 22.50 40.03
CA VAL A 268 21.54 23.54 41.07
C VAL A 268 22.75 23.44 42.00
N ALA A 269 23.11 22.23 42.43
CA ALA A 269 24.28 21.99 43.26
C ALA A 269 25.62 22.30 42.55
N ARG A 270 25.72 22.02 41.24
CA ARG A 270 26.95 22.24 40.46
C ARG A 270 27.16 23.70 40.08
N ARG A 271 26.10 24.44 39.74
CA ARG A 271 26.18 25.80 39.18
C ARG A 271 25.05 26.69 39.74
N PRO A 272 25.03 26.96 41.06
CA PRO A 272 23.92 27.64 41.71
C PRO A 272 23.67 29.05 41.17
N ASP A 273 24.75 29.81 40.90
CA ASP A 273 24.68 31.21 40.45
C ASP A 273 24.57 31.36 38.93
N ALA A 274 24.55 30.27 38.17
CA ALA A 274 24.36 30.33 36.73
C ALA A 274 22.89 30.63 36.39
N ILE A 275 22.66 31.40 35.33
CA ILE A 275 21.32 31.71 34.86
C ILE A 275 20.64 30.45 34.30
N ALA A 276 19.46 30.12 34.83
CA ALA A 276 18.64 28.98 34.41
C ALA A 276 17.50 29.38 33.48
N VAL A 277 16.83 30.51 33.78
CA VAL A 277 15.68 31.00 33.01
C VAL A 277 15.78 32.51 32.83
N VAL A 278 15.45 32.98 31.63
CA VAL A 278 15.37 34.40 31.27
C VAL A 278 14.03 34.66 30.61
N ASP A 279 13.32 35.67 31.07
CA ASP A 279 12.21 36.28 30.34
C ASP A 279 12.46 37.78 30.14
N GLN A 280 11.48 38.51 29.61
CA GLN A 280 11.61 39.94 29.30
C GLN A 280 11.83 40.82 30.54
N THR A 281 11.47 40.32 31.72
CA THR A 281 11.42 41.09 32.97
C THR A 281 12.38 40.57 34.03
N LYS A 282 12.78 39.30 33.95
CA LYS A 282 13.51 38.60 35.01
C LYS A 282 14.55 37.64 34.45
N GLN A 283 15.62 37.48 35.22
CA GLN A 283 16.61 36.42 35.05
C GLN A 283 16.75 35.70 36.37
N TRP A 284 16.55 34.40 36.37
CA TRP A 284 16.65 33.58 37.57
C TRP A 284 17.81 32.62 37.42
N THR A 285 18.64 32.58 38.47
CA THR A 285 19.68 31.58 38.63
C THR A 285 19.08 30.20 38.91
N TYR A 286 19.87 29.14 38.76
CA TYR A 286 19.44 27.78 39.14
C TYR A 286 19.00 27.71 40.61
N SER A 287 19.74 28.34 41.52
CA SER A 287 19.42 28.37 42.95
C SER A 287 18.10 29.09 43.25
N GLU A 288 17.85 30.23 42.60
CA GLU A 288 16.61 31.00 42.78
C GLU A 288 15.40 30.23 42.24
N LEU A 289 15.53 29.63 41.05
CA LEU A 289 14.48 28.84 40.43
C LEU A 289 14.13 27.60 41.26
N ASP A 290 15.13 26.88 41.75
CA ASP A 290 14.92 25.72 42.62
C ASP A 290 14.24 26.09 43.93
N THR A 291 14.69 27.18 44.56
CA THR A 291 14.09 27.66 45.82
C THR A 291 12.60 27.95 45.67
N GLN A 292 12.22 28.64 44.59
CA GLN A 292 10.83 28.99 44.33
C GLN A 292 9.99 27.77 43.93
N ALA A 293 10.55 26.86 43.13
CA ALA A 293 9.91 25.60 42.79
C ALA A 293 9.68 24.72 44.03
N ASN A 294 10.65 24.64 44.95
CA ASN A 294 10.53 23.92 46.22
C ASN A 294 9.46 24.54 47.13
N GLN A 295 9.37 25.87 47.18
CA GLN A 295 8.32 26.55 47.94
C GLN A 295 6.93 26.21 47.39
N LEU A 296 6.76 26.27 46.07
CA LEU A 296 5.51 25.90 45.42
C LEU A 296 5.17 24.42 45.64
N ALA A 297 6.15 23.53 45.49
CA ALA A 297 5.96 22.08 45.70
C ALA A 297 5.42 21.78 47.10
N ASN A 298 6.00 22.39 48.14
CA ASN A 298 5.53 22.26 49.52
C ASN A 298 4.09 22.76 49.70
N VAL A 299 3.70 23.86 49.04
CA VAL A 299 2.32 24.37 49.09
C VAL A 299 1.36 23.40 48.40
N LEU A 300 1.73 22.87 47.24
CA LEU A 300 0.92 21.92 46.49
C LEU A 300 0.70 20.62 47.26
N GLN A 301 1.76 20.08 47.88
CA GLN A 301 1.67 18.89 48.73
C GLN A 301 0.73 19.11 49.92
N ARG A 302 0.81 20.27 50.58
CA ARG A 302 -0.13 20.64 51.66
C ARG A 302 -1.58 20.78 51.17
N LYS A 303 -1.78 21.08 49.89
CA LYS A 303 -3.11 21.13 49.25
C LYS A 303 -3.58 19.77 48.72
N GLY A 304 -2.84 18.69 49.00
CA GLY A 304 -3.23 17.33 48.64
C GLY A 304 -2.73 16.87 47.27
N VAL A 305 -1.81 17.61 46.63
CA VAL A 305 -1.13 17.10 45.43
C VAL A 305 -0.22 15.95 45.84
N ALA A 306 -0.44 14.81 45.19
CA ALA A 306 0.27 13.55 45.37
C ALA A 306 0.57 12.93 43.99
N PRO A 307 1.28 11.79 43.91
CA PRO A 307 1.41 11.04 42.67
C PRO A 307 0.07 10.87 41.94
N GLU A 308 0.10 11.00 40.62
CA GLU A 308 -1.08 10.95 39.73
C GLU A 308 -2.07 12.12 39.87
N SER A 309 -1.80 13.11 40.74
CA SER A 309 -2.59 14.34 40.80
C SER A 309 -2.31 15.23 39.59
N VAL A 310 -3.37 15.77 38.98
CA VAL A 310 -3.26 16.68 37.83
C VAL A 310 -3.52 18.11 38.26
N VAL A 311 -2.56 19.00 38.02
CA VAL A 311 -2.63 20.43 38.36
C VAL A 311 -2.76 21.27 37.09
N GLY A 312 -3.82 22.05 36.99
CA GLY A 312 -4.01 23.01 35.90
C GLY A 312 -3.07 24.21 36.05
N VAL A 313 -2.37 24.58 34.98
CA VAL A 313 -1.45 25.73 34.92
C VAL A 313 -2.00 26.73 33.92
N TYR A 314 -2.49 27.86 34.41
CA TYR A 314 -2.98 28.98 33.60
C TYR A 314 -2.09 30.20 33.82
N LEU A 315 -0.97 30.24 33.10
CA LEU A 315 0.02 31.32 33.18
C LEU A 315 0.56 31.63 31.78
N PRO A 316 0.83 32.91 31.46
CA PRO A 316 1.52 33.26 30.23
C PRO A 316 2.97 32.76 30.26
N ARG A 317 3.62 32.71 29.10
CA ARG A 317 5.06 32.39 28.98
C ARG A 317 5.90 33.36 29.81
N SER A 318 6.47 32.86 30.91
CA SER A 318 7.18 33.64 31.93
C SER A 318 8.13 32.75 32.73
N ALA A 319 9.02 33.35 33.52
CA ALA A 319 9.85 32.62 34.46
C ALA A 319 9.01 31.86 35.51
N GLU A 320 7.89 32.45 35.95
CA GLU A 320 6.93 31.85 36.88
C GLU A 320 6.24 30.60 36.31
N LEU A 321 6.09 30.51 34.98
CA LEU A 321 5.62 29.27 34.34
C LEU A 321 6.60 28.13 34.63
N MET A 322 7.91 28.36 34.50
CA MET A 322 8.93 27.33 34.80
C MET A 322 8.93 26.91 36.26
N VAL A 323 8.73 27.86 37.19
CA VAL A 323 8.52 27.56 38.62
C VAL A 323 7.33 26.63 38.81
N SER A 324 6.23 26.92 38.11
CA SER A 324 4.99 26.17 38.22
C SER A 324 5.17 24.73 37.75
N LEU A 325 5.81 24.54 36.58
CA LEU A 325 6.09 23.21 36.03
C LEU A 325 7.01 22.39 36.95
N LEU A 326 8.14 22.96 37.37
CA LEU A 326 9.09 22.27 38.27
C LEU A 326 8.49 22.00 39.65
N GLY A 327 7.74 22.95 40.21
CA GLY A 327 7.09 22.82 41.51
C GLY A 327 6.01 21.73 41.51
N ILE A 328 5.23 21.60 40.43
CA ILE A 328 4.25 20.52 40.29
C ILE A 328 4.94 19.15 40.20
N LEU A 329 6.01 19.05 39.39
CA LEU A 329 6.76 17.80 39.27
C LEU A 329 7.43 17.40 40.60
N LYS A 330 8.03 18.36 41.32
CA LYS A 330 8.60 18.14 42.66
C LYS A 330 7.55 17.80 43.72
N ALA A 331 6.31 18.27 43.55
CA ALA A 331 5.18 17.85 44.38
C ALA A 331 4.72 16.40 44.10
N GLY A 332 5.18 15.80 43.00
CA GLY A 332 4.79 14.47 42.53
C GLY A 332 3.60 14.46 41.56
N GLY A 333 3.07 15.64 41.19
CA GLY A 333 1.93 15.76 40.29
C GLY A 333 2.33 15.84 38.81
N ALA A 334 1.33 15.72 37.94
CA ALA A 334 1.41 16.08 36.53
C ALA A 334 0.77 17.46 36.29
N TYR A 335 1.30 18.23 35.34
CA TYR A 335 0.71 19.51 34.97
C TYR A 335 -0.12 19.39 33.68
N VAL A 336 -1.17 20.20 33.59
CA VAL A 336 -1.91 20.45 32.33
C VAL A 336 -1.88 21.94 32.07
N VAL A 337 -1.24 22.34 30.98
CA VAL A 337 -1.20 23.74 30.54
C VAL A 337 -2.56 24.11 29.96
N LEU A 338 -3.15 25.18 30.47
CA LEU A 338 -4.38 25.78 29.98
C LEU A 338 -3.97 27.06 29.23
N ASP A 339 -4.30 27.15 27.95
CA ASP A 339 -4.03 28.31 27.08
C ASP A 339 -5.24 29.25 27.03
#